data_AF-A0A9E2QMN2-F1
#
_entry.id   AF-A0A9E2QMN2-F1
#
_cell.length_a   1.000
_cell.length_b   1.000
_cell.length_c   1.000
_cell.angle_alpha   90.00
_cell.angle_beta   90.00
_cell.angle_gamma   90.00
#
_symmetry.space_group_name_H-M   'P 1'
#
loop_
_entity.id
_entity.type
_entity.pdbx_description
1 polymer ?
#
loop_
_entity_poly.entity_id
_entity_poly.type
_entity_poly.pdbx_seq_one_letter_code
_entity_poly.pdbx_strand_id
1 'polypeptide(L)' 'MKKILTLCLAVVLVAGLSSCKKDYTCTCTVGGTAAGSTTINDTKKNAKEKCDEGDQNVLGIVSDCEIE' A
#
# COMPACT_ATOMS: atom_id res chain seq x y z
N MET A 1 -10.23 -15.59 -39.83
CA MET A 1 -9.06 -16.49 -39.67
C MET A 1 -8.03 -15.81 -38.77
N LYS A 2 -7.51 -16.53 -37.78
CA LYS A 2 -6.22 -16.30 -37.08
C LYS A 2 -6.09 -15.34 -35.88
N LYS A 3 -7.07 -15.15 -34.99
CA LYS A 3 -6.80 -14.61 -33.63
C LYS A 3 -7.71 -15.23 -32.54
N ILE A 4 -7.84 -16.56 -32.57
CA ILE A 4 -8.24 -17.38 -31.41
C ILE A 4 -6.92 -17.94 -30.90
N LEU A 5 -6.56 -17.65 -29.64
CA LEU A 5 -5.34 -17.95 -28.86
C LEU A 5 -4.90 -16.62 -28.25
N THR A 6 -5.48 -16.16 -27.14
CA THR A 6 -4.97 -16.51 -25.80
C THR A 6 -6.07 -16.23 -24.78
N LEU A 7 -7.11 -17.07 -24.82
CA LEU A 7 -7.98 -17.35 -23.68
C LEU A 7 -7.24 -18.45 -22.87
N CYS A 8 -7.27 -18.36 -21.53
CA CYS A 8 -6.67 -19.31 -20.57
C CYS A 8 -5.20 -19.08 -20.20
N LEU A 9 -4.89 -18.06 -19.37
CA LEU A 9 -4.01 -18.23 -18.19
C LEU A 9 -3.95 -16.98 -17.31
N ALA A 10 -5.08 -16.57 -16.72
CA ALA A 10 -5.04 -15.71 -15.53
C ALA A 10 -6.08 -16.22 -14.55
N VAL A 11 -5.76 -17.39 -14.00
CA VAL A 11 -5.89 -17.71 -12.58
C VAL A 11 -7.22 -17.29 -11.96
N VAL A 12 -8.10 -18.28 -11.94
CA VAL A 12 -9.01 -18.57 -10.83
C VAL A 12 -8.22 -18.47 -9.50
N LEU A 13 -8.13 -17.29 -8.89
CA LEU A 13 -7.81 -17.06 -7.47
C LEU A 13 -8.31 -15.67 -7.05
N VAL A 14 -9.63 -15.45 -7.07
CA VAL A 14 -10.25 -14.41 -6.22
C VAL A 14 -11.35 -15.04 -5.36
N ALA A 15 -11.09 -16.26 -4.88
CA ALA A 15 -11.73 -16.79 -3.69
C ALA A 15 -10.68 -16.68 -2.57
N GLY A 16 -10.67 -15.54 -1.85
CA GLY A 16 -9.73 -15.29 -0.75
C GLY A 16 -9.48 -13.82 -0.38
N LEU A 17 -10.08 -12.85 -1.07
CA LEU A 17 -9.74 -11.42 -0.97
C LEU A 17 -10.37 -10.67 0.23
N SER A 18 -10.60 -11.34 1.37
CA SER A 18 -11.01 -10.64 2.60
C SER A 18 -9.95 -10.61 3.70
N SER A 19 -8.84 -11.35 3.62
CA SER A 19 -7.84 -11.36 4.71
C SER A 19 -6.38 -11.72 4.33
N CYS A 20 -5.98 -11.66 3.06
CA CYS A 20 -4.56 -11.81 2.72
C CYS A 20 -3.78 -10.56 3.20
N LYS A 21 -3.24 -10.64 4.41
CA LYS A 21 -2.24 -9.67 4.88
C LYS A 21 -1.03 -9.76 3.96
N LYS A 22 -0.50 -8.60 3.57
CA LYS A 22 0.73 -8.46 2.81
C LYS A 22 1.62 -7.46 3.53
N ASP A 23 2.90 -7.53 3.28
CA ASP A 23 3.85 -6.51 3.71
C ASP A 23 3.71 -5.29 2.80
N TYR A 24 3.36 -4.16 3.38
CA TYR A 24 3.35 -2.84 2.74
C TYR A 24 4.43 -1.97 3.37
N THR A 25 5.16 -1.22 2.55
CA THR A 25 6.18 -0.29 3.06
C THR A 25 5.53 1.08 3.22
N CYS A 26 5.38 1.54 4.44
CA CYS A 26 4.94 2.90 4.74
C CYS A 26 6.15 3.81 4.78
N THR A 27 6.21 4.81 3.91
CA THR A 27 7.30 5.77 3.81
C THR A 27 6.78 7.14 4.25
N CYS A 28 7.45 7.75 5.22
CA CYS A 28 7.09 9.06 5.74
C CYS A 28 8.08 10.12 5.28
N THR A 29 7.55 11.25 4.83
CA THR A 29 8.29 12.46 4.53
C THR A 29 7.91 13.55 5.53
N VAL A 30 8.87 14.34 6.00
CA VAL A 30 8.64 15.45 6.93
C VAL A 30 9.19 16.71 6.29
N GLY A 31 8.33 17.69 6.01
CA GLY A 31 8.74 18.93 5.36
C GLY A 31 9.41 18.72 4.00
N GLY A 32 9.02 17.68 3.26
CA GLY A 32 9.59 17.31 1.96
C GLY A 32 10.91 16.51 2.02
N THR A 33 11.36 16.10 3.21
CA THR A 33 12.53 15.22 3.38
C THR A 33 12.10 13.85 3.86
N ALA A 34 12.64 12.78 3.27
CA ALA A 34 12.36 11.41 3.73
C ALA A 34 12.82 11.24 5.19
N ALA A 35 11.88 10.92 6.08
CA ALA A 35 12.12 10.77 7.50
C ALA A 35 12.32 9.30 7.91
N GLY A 36 11.77 8.36 7.13
CA GLY A 36 11.99 6.92 7.32
C GLY A 36 10.90 6.06 6.68
N SER A 37 11.10 4.74 6.72
CA SER A 37 10.13 3.77 6.24
C SER A 37 9.92 2.65 7.25
N THR A 38 8.70 2.12 7.34
CA THR A 38 8.33 0.97 8.18
C THR A 38 7.55 -0.05 7.38
N THR A 39 7.69 -1.33 7.70
CA THR A 39 6.94 -2.41 7.04
C THR A 39 5.72 -2.79 7.87
N ILE A 40 4.56 -2.80 7.24
CA ILE A 40 3.28 -3.11 7.87
C ILE A 40 2.71 -4.38 7.22
N ASN A 41 2.65 -5.46 8.00
CA ASN A 41 2.00 -6.70 7.57
C ASN A 41 0.49 -6.64 7.90
N ASP A 42 -0.31 -6.17 6.95
CA ASP A 42 -1.76 -6.10 7.15
C ASP A 42 -2.54 -6.15 5.83
N THR A 43 -3.86 -6.00 5.89
CA THR A 43 -4.66 -5.74 4.69
C THR A 43 -4.31 -4.36 4.15
N LYS A 44 -4.43 -4.14 2.83
CA LYS A 44 -4.10 -2.85 2.20
C LYS A 44 -4.78 -1.67 2.88
N LYS A 45 -6.05 -1.84 3.25
CA LYS A 45 -6.84 -0.81 3.93
C LYS A 45 -6.26 -0.48 5.31
N ASN A 46 -6.05 -1.49 6.16
CA ASN A 46 -5.50 -1.28 7.50
C ASN A 46 -4.06 -0.78 7.46
N ALA A 47 -3.26 -1.24 6.49
CA ALA A 47 -1.88 -0.78 6.32
C ALA A 47 -1.85 0.70 5.94
N LYS A 48 -2.77 1.14 5.07
CA LYS A 48 -2.95 2.56 4.77
C LYS A 48 -3.39 3.34 6.00
N GLU A 49 -4.44 2.91 6.69
CA GLU A 49 -4.93 3.60 7.90
C GLU A 49 -3.83 3.74 8.97
N LYS A 50 -3.03 2.69 9.21
CA LYS A 50 -1.88 2.73 10.13
C LYS A 50 -0.74 3.63 9.67
N CYS A 51 -0.54 3.76 8.37
CA CYS A 51 0.48 4.63 7.80
C CYS A 51 0.04 6.10 7.90
N ASP A 52 -1.20 6.38 7.53
CA ASP A 52 -1.84 7.70 7.62
C ASP A 52 -1.95 8.21 9.07
N GLU A 53 -1.96 7.33 10.09
CA GLU A 53 -1.85 7.75 11.50
C GLU A 53 -0.55 8.52 11.80
N GLY A 54 0.49 8.32 10.99
CA GLY A 54 1.75 9.08 11.03
C GLY A 54 1.66 10.48 10.44
N ASP A 55 0.56 10.83 9.77
CA ASP A 55 0.35 12.15 9.21
C ASP A 55 0.09 13.16 10.33
N GLN A 56 0.99 14.13 10.46
CA GLN A 56 0.95 15.14 11.51
C GLN A 56 1.31 16.48 10.90
N ASN A 57 0.63 17.53 11.33
CA ASN A 57 0.99 18.89 10.99
C ASN A 57 1.29 19.64 12.28
N VAL A 58 2.58 19.90 12.52
CA VAL A 58 3.04 20.66 13.67
C VAL A 58 3.75 21.91 13.19
N LEU A 59 3.19 23.07 13.54
CA LEU A 59 3.78 24.39 13.26
C LEU A 59 4.14 24.62 11.77
N GLY A 60 3.35 24.04 10.85
CA GLY A 60 3.56 24.17 9.40
C GLY A 60 4.53 23.15 8.81
N ILE A 61 5.09 22.26 9.62
CA ILE A 61 5.82 21.09 9.16
C ILE A 61 4.81 19.95 9.02
N VAL A 62 4.59 19.52 7.78
CA VAL A 62 3.73 18.39 7.44
C VAL A 62 4.57 17.12 7.41
N SER A 63 4.19 16.11 8.19
CA SER A 63 4.57 14.73 7.97
C SER A 63 3.51 14.07 7.11
N ASP A 64 3.94 13.47 6.01
CA ASP A 64 3.12 12.82 5.00
C ASP A 64 3.63 11.40 4.82
N CYS A 65 2.82 10.42 5.21
CA CYS A 65 3.14 9.01 5.28
C CYS A 65 2.26 8.24 4.28
N GLU A 66 2.89 7.66 3.26
CA GLU A 66 2.19 6.88 2.23
C GLU A 66 2.70 5.45 2.15
N ILE A 67 1.79 4.52 1.84
CA ILE A 67 2.15 3.13 1.54
C ILE A 67 2.62 3.00 0.08
N GLU A 68 3.79 2.39 -0.12
CA GLU A 68 4.37 2.02 -1.42
C GLU A 68 3.86 0.65 -1.90
#